data_AF-A0AAN6VXS4-F1
#
_entry.id   AF-A0AAN6VXS4-F1
#
_cell.length_a   1.000
_cell.length_b   1.000
_cell.length_c   1.000
_cell.angle_alpha   90.00
_cell.angle_beta   90.00
_cell.angle_gamma   90.00
#
_symmetry.space_group_name_H-M   'P 1'
#
loop_
_entity.id
_entity.type
_entity.pdbx_description
1 polymer ?
#
loop_
_entity_poly.entity_id
_entity_poly.type
_entity_poly.pdbx_seq_one_letter_code
_entity_poly.pdbx_strand_id
1 'polypeptide(L)'
;MAEDIQVVYDHLIAYSVFAVFTFLLTILGIRKRSGIARLRLLSVIPYSVSAALTTRLYNAIQNRRYPRDFQPYLDRLNASYGILAIVSVFAATWAFLMWIVLGLIKEKAQGWEKQRRRSSFYFYILIADLAVATCLVAGVVLSSTFVPWNMDHCGNPTYGNSKFISGIRLAYGDDDNWAACRRSLTIHVMAAVTVALILLQGILLLPWVSLPNGIRYAIYLTIRIIRRPSKQTDIELGDPEKRSKDLTEEISKQIEQHPHYSDLIGVLKSSQDLVITEHLEVLAKRCCGKNKGQCWACDGITCDGCKEMTKGIPMPRTTHHITDCYAICTGCYLLKCSSKTAALSAAFNPTNLSLQHDGCSRKQTSTIQEAVKLCRGCAKLTPDKIRGIREDREQKLLAKTLVRRLLCSMCEKPMPKTKRRWWICGLGNHECHWAGHEVSW
;
A
#
# COMPACT_ATOMS: atom_id res chain seq x y z
N MET A 1 52.22 -6.99 10.53
CA MET A 1 51.02 -7.23 11.38
C MET A 1 50.24 -5.94 11.56
N ALA A 2 50.92 -4.84 11.98
CA ALA A 2 50.46 -3.44 11.89
C ALA A 2 49.73 -3.08 10.59
N GLU A 3 50.41 -3.25 9.45
CA GLU A 3 49.88 -2.84 8.14
C GLU A 3 48.61 -3.60 7.73
N ASP A 4 48.58 -4.93 7.87
CA ASP A 4 47.44 -5.76 7.43
C ASP A 4 46.15 -5.49 8.23
N ILE A 5 46.30 -4.98 9.45
CA ILE A 5 45.20 -4.81 10.39
C ILE A 5 44.73 -3.36 10.43
N GLN A 6 45.61 -2.41 10.11
CA GLN A 6 45.22 -1.08 9.64
C GLN A 6 44.35 -1.15 8.38
N VAL A 7 44.65 -2.06 7.45
CA VAL A 7 43.79 -2.35 6.28
C VAL A 7 42.38 -2.80 6.67
N VAL A 8 42.21 -3.54 7.77
CA VAL A 8 40.87 -3.94 8.28
C VAL A 8 40.09 -2.74 8.83
N TYR A 9 40.78 -1.81 9.48
CA TYR A 9 40.17 -0.62 10.06
C TYR A 9 39.75 0.37 8.97
N ASP A 10 40.65 0.64 8.03
CA ASP A 10 40.38 1.45 6.84
C ASP A 10 39.23 0.85 6.02
N HIS A 11 39.12 -0.48 6.00
CA HIS A 11 38.01 -1.21 5.39
C HIS A 11 36.67 -0.94 6.09
N LEU A 12 36.59 -1.10 7.41
CA LEU A 12 35.35 -0.85 8.16
C LEU A 12 34.91 0.62 8.10
N ILE A 13 35.86 1.56 8.14
CA ILE A 13 35.57 2.99 7.96
C ILE A 13 35.06 3.24 6.54
N ALA A 14 35.79 2.77 5.52
CA ALA A 14 35.37 2.94 4.13
C ALA A 14 33.97 2.35 3.91
N TYR A 15 33.73 1.13 4.39
CA TYR A 15 32.45 0.45 4.25
C TYR A 15 31.31 1.21 4.94
N SER A 16 31.54 1.76 6.14
CA SER A 16 30.54 2.55 6.87
C SER A 16 30.24 3.88 6.16
N VAL A 17 31.27 4.58 5.68
CA VAL A 17 31.13 5.82 4.90
C VAL A 17 30.36 5.55 3.61
N PHE A 18 30.68 4.46 2.91
CA PHE A 18 29.97 4.05 1.71
C PHE A 18 28.53 3.64 2.00
N ALA A 19 28.26 2.95 3.10
CA ALA A 19 26.90 2.58 3.51
C ALA A 19 26.02 3.81 3.74
N VAL A 20 26.54 4.81 4.48
CA VAL A 20 25.89 6.12 4.66
C VAL A 20 25.65 6.81 3.32
N PHE A 21 26.65 6.80 2.43
CA PHE A 21 26.52 7.38 1.10
C PHE A 21 25.45 6.68 0.25
N THR A 22 25.42 5.34 0.22
CA THR A 22 24.37 4.57 -0.47
C THR A 22 22.98 4.80 0.12
N PHE A 23 22.87 5.00 1.44
CA PHE A 23 21.62 5.33 2.11
C PHE A 23 21.10 6.71 1.67
N LEU A 24 21.95 7.74 1.72
CA LEU A 24 21.61 9.10 1.26
C LEU A 24 21.22 9.12 -0.22
N LEU A 25 21.98 8.42 -1.03
CA LEU A 25 21.68 8.22 -2.44
C LEU A 25 20.32 7.55 -2.64
N THR A 26 19.98 6.54 -1.84
CA THR A 26 18.67 5.88 -1.89
C THR A 26 17.54 6.84 -1.56
N ILE A 27 17.68 7.67 -0.52
CA ILE A 27 16.71 8.73 -0.19
C ILE A 27 16.52 9.69 -1.37
N LEU A 28 17.62 10.18 -1.96
CA LEU A 28 17.58 11.07 -3.12
C LEU A 28 16.96 10.41 -4.35
N GLY A 29 17.23 9.12 -4.56
CA GLY A 29 16.67 8.31 -5.64
C GLY A 29 15.16 8.09 -5.53
N ILE A 30 14.69 7.82 -4.31
CA ILE A 30 13.26 7.71 -4.00
C ILE A 30 12.57 9.05 -4.33
N ARG A 31 13.18 10.18 -3.92
CA ARG A 31 12.61 11.52 -4.15
C ARG A 31 12.52 11.88 -5.64
N LYS A 32 13.50 11.48 -6.46
CA LYS A 32 13.54 11.80 -7.90
C LYS A 32 12.90 10.75 -8.83
N ARG A 33 12.40 9.62 -8.32
CA ARG A 33 11.75 8.48 -9.05
C ARG A 33 12.51 7.88 -10.26
N SER A 34 13.64 8.44 -10.67
CA SER A 34 14.37 8.10 -11.90
C SER A 34 15.81 7.64 -11.66
N GLY A 35 16.29 7.67 -10.41
CA GLY A 35 17.69 7.42 -10.06
C GLY A 35 18.04 5.98 -9.67
N ILE A 36 17.06 5.12 -9.33
CA ILE A 36 17.32 3.85 -8.62
C ILE A 36 18.32 2.93 -9.32
N ALA A 37 18.27 2.83 -10.66
CA ALA A 37 19.23 2.02 -11.42
C ALA A 37 20.67 2.55 -11.29
N ARG A 38 20.88 3.88 -11.38
CA ARG A 38 22.21 4.47 -11.22
C ARG A 38 22.76 4.30 -9.81
N LEU A 39 21.87 4.34 -8.81
CA LEU A 39 22.25 4.10 -7.42
C LEU A 39 22.72 2.67 -7.18
N ARG A 40 22.12 1.69 -7.87
CA ARG A 40 22.56 0.29 -7.79
C ARG A 40 23.93 0.07 -8.42
N LEU A 41 24.21 0.71 -9.55
CA LEU A 41 25.55 0.68 -10.12
C LEU A 41 26.58 1.25 -9.14
N LEU A 42 26.27 2.37 -8.47
CA LEU A 42 27.15 2.96 -7.46
C LEU A 42 27.34 2.05 -6.23
N SER A 43 26.35 1.22 -5.88
CA SER A 43 26.50 0.24 -4.80
C SER A 43 27.43 -0.94 -5.13
N VAL A 44 27.76 -1.17 -6.41
CA VAL A 44 28.74 -2.22 -6.79
C VAL A 44 30.13 -1.88 -6.25
N ILE A 45 30.51 -0.60 -6.27
CA ILE A 45 31.84 -0.13 -5.85
C ILE A 45 32.17 -0.57 -4.42
N PRO A 46 31.35 -0.27 -3.39
CA PRO A 46 31.67 -0.68 -2.02
C PRO A 46 31.64 -2.20 -1.81
N TYR A 47 30.76 -2.94 -2.50
CA TYR A 47 30.78 -4.41 -2.40
C TYR A 47 32.02 -5.03 -3.03
N SER A 48 32.47 -4.51 -4.18
CA SER A 48 33.70 -4.96 -4.84
C SER A 48 34.95 -4.62 -4.03
N VAL A 49 35.02 -3.42 -3.46
CA VAL A 49 36.09 -3.04 -2.53
C VAL A 49 36.08 -3.94 -1.31
N SER A 50 34.90 -4.22 -0.75
CA SER A 50 34.76 -5.10 0.40
C SER A 50 35.20 -6.54 0.12
N ALA A 51 34.80 -7.08 -1.03
CA ALA A 51 35.21 -8.40 -1.50
C ALA A 51 36.74 -8.50 -1.69
N ALA A 52 37.35 -7.53 -2.36
CA ALA A 52 38.78 -7.52 -2.61
C ALA A 52 39.59 -7.46 -1.31
N LEU A 53 39.15 -6.63 -0.35
CA LEU A 53 39.82 -6.45 0.93
C LEU A 53 39.64 -7.67 1.86
N THR A 54 38.43 -8.22 1.98
CA THR A 54 38.18 -9.44 2.76
C THR A 54 38.93 -10.65 2.21
N THR A 55 39.02 -10.77 0.88
CA THR A 55 39.80 -11.83 0.21
C THR A 55 41.30 -11.67 0.47
N ARG A 56 41.83 -10.43 0.38
CA ARG A 56 43.23 -10.14 0.74
C ARG A 56 43.52 -10.50 2.19
N LEU A 57 42.62 -10.14 3.10
CA LEU A 57 42.77 -10.43 4.53
C LEU A 57 42.72 -11.93 4.82
N TYR A 58 41.75 -12.65 4.22
CA TYR A 58 41.65 -14.10 4.31
C TYR A 58 42.95 -14.77 3.85
N ASN A 59 43.49 -14.38 2.69
CA ASN A 59 44.74 -14.91 2.18
C ASN A 59 45.94 -14.55 3.09
N ALA A 60 45.97 -13.34 3.64
CA ALA A 60 47.03 -12.91 4.56
C ALA A 60 47.03 -13.72 5.87
N ILE A 61 45.85 -14.04 6.40
CA ILE A 61 45.69 -14.88 7.59
C ILE A 61 46.08 -16.33 7.26
N GLN A 62 45.61 -16.87 6.14
CA GLN A 62 45.87 -18.26 5.76
C GLN A 62 47.37 -18.53 5.49
N ASN A 63 48.09 -17.56 4.92
CA ASN A 63 49.50 -17.70 4.57
C ASN A 63 50.47 -17.52 5.75
N ARG A 64 49.98 -17.16 6.94
CA ARG A 64 50.82 -16.98 8.13
C ARG A 64 50.78 -18.19 9.05
N ARG A 65 51.94 -18.55 9.61
CA ARG A 65 52.04 -19.55 10.68
C ARG A 65 51.81 -18.85 12.03
N TYR A 66 50.71 -19.20 12.68
CA TYR A 66 50.40 -18.74 14.03
C TYR A 66 50.69 -19.85 15.06
N PRO A 67 50.90 -19.51 16.34
CA PRO A 67 51.02 -20.52 17.40
C PRO A 67 49.77 -21.39 17.48
N ARG A 68 49.91 -22.70 17.75
CA ARG A 68 48.80 -23.67 17.78
C ARG A 68 47.64 -23.23 18.66
N ASP A 69 47.93 -22.54 19.76
CA ASP A 69 46.92 -22.11 20.71
C ASP A 69 45.96 -21.04 20.16
N PHE A 70 46.29 -20.40 19.04
CA PHE A 70 45.46 -19.42 18.36
C PHE A 70 44.64 -20.03 17.22
N GLN A 71 44.92 -21.28 16.83
CA GLN A 71 44.29 -21.94 15.69
C GLN A 71 42.75 -21.94 15.75
N PRO A 72 42.08 -22.33 16.86
CA PRO A 72 40.61 -22.34 16.90
C PRO A 72 39.99 -20.94 16.80
N TYR A 73 40.73 -19.90 17.17
CA TYR A 73 40.30 -18.50 17.01
C TYR A 73 40.43 -18.06 15.54
N LEU A 74 41.57 -18.38 14.92
CA LEU A 74 41.85 -18.11 13.52
C LEU A 74 40.90 -18.87 12.59
N ASP A 75 40.51 -20.10 12.92
CA ASP A 75 39.57 -20.88 12.11
C ASP A 75 38.18 -20.22 12.10
N ARG A 76 37.72 -19.67 13.23
CA ARG A 76 36.47 -18.92 13.31
C ARG A 76 36.55 -17.58 12.60
N LEU A 77 37.69 -16.89 12.69
CA LEU A 77 37.95 -15.64 11.99
C LEU A 77 38.03 -15.85 10.46
N ASN A 78 38.69 -16.92 10.03
CA ASN A 78 38.76 -17.34 8.64
C ASN A 78 37.38 -17.73 8.10
N ALA A 79 36.58 -18.43 8.90
CA ALA A 79 35.20 -18.73 8.53
C ALA A 79 34.37 -17.45 8.38
N SER A 80 34.48 -16.49 9.30
CA SER A 80 33.71 -15.24 9.21
C SER A 80 34.15 -14.39 8.02
N TYR A 81 35.46 -14.19 7.80
CA TYR A 81 35.98 -13.45 6.65
C TYR A 81 35.73 -14.15 5.32
N GLY A 82 35.78 -15.48 5.29
CA GLY A 82 35.42 -16.27 4.10
C GLY A 82 33.94 -16.09 3.74
N ILE A 83 33.04 -16.16 4.72
CA ILE A 83 31.60 -15.89 4.52
C ILE A 83 31.39 -14.44 4.03
N LEU A 84 32.04 -13.46 4.66
CA LEU A 84 31.96 -12.05 4.29
C LEU A 84 32.48 -11.78 2.87
N ALA A 85 33.56 -12.44 2.46
CA ALA A 85 34.11 -12.33 1.11
C ALA A 85 33.12 -12.88 0.08
N ILE A 86 32.58 -14.09 0.31
CA ILE A 86 31.59 -14.72 -0.57
C ILE A 86 30.33 -13.85 -0.68
N VAL A 87 29.80 -13.37 0.45
CA VAL A 87 28.61 -12.50 0.50
C VAL A 87 28.88 -11.19 -0.26
N SER A 88 30.05 -10.58 -0.08
CA SER A 88 30.42 -9.33 -0.76
C SER A 88 30.53 -9.51 -2.28
N VAL A 89 31.15 -10.60 -2.74
CA VAL A 89 31.21 -10.94 -4.18
C VAL A 89 29.81 -11.14 -4.74
N PHE A 90 29.00 -11.95 -4.06
CA PHE A 90 27.63 -12.21 -4.49
C PHE A 90 26.79 -10.92 -4.54
N ALA A 91 26.90 -10.06 -3.54
CA ALA A 91 26.21 -8.78 -3.48
C ALA A 91 26.66 -7.84 -4.61
N ALA A 92 27.96 -7.77 -4.92
CA ALA A 92 28.48 -6.98 -6.04
C ALA A 92 27.95 -7.48 -7.39
N THR A 93 28.03 -8.79 -7.64
CA THR A 93 27.53 -9.42 -8.86
C THR A 93 26.02 -9.23 -8.99
N TRP A 94 25.27 -9.38 -7.90
CA TRP A 94 23.83 -9.18 -7.87
C TRP A 94 23.44 -7.74 -8.16
N ALA A 95 24.09 -6.77 -7.52
CA ALA A 95 23.85 -5.35 -7.75
C ALA A 95 24.12 -4.96 -9.21
N PHE A 96 25.16 -5.52 -9.81
CA PHE A 96 25.50 -5.32 -11.22
C PHE A 96 24.47 -5.94 -12.17
N LEU A 97 24.08 -7.20 -11.95
CA LEU A 97 23.03 -7.86 -12.74
C LEU A 97 21.71 -7.11 -12.65
N MET A 98 21.35 -6.64 -11.46
CA MET A 98 20.14 -5.84 -11.26
C MET A 98 20.19 -4.50 -11.97
N TRP A 99 21.35 -3.84 -12.01
CA TRP A 99 21.52 -2.64 -12.81
C TRP A 99 21.27 -2.90 -14.30
N ILE A 100 21.84 -3.97 -14.86
CA ILE A 100 21.62 -4.37 -16.26
C ILE A 100 20.13 -4.63 -16.51
N VAL A 101 19.49 -5.46 -15.69
CA VAL A 101 18.07 -5.82 -15.84
C VAL A 101 17.16 -4.59 -15.74
N LEU A 102 17.41 -3.69 -14.77
CA LEU A 102 16.66 -2.45 -14.64
C LEU A 102 16.89 -1.50 -15.84
N GLY A 103 18.09 -1.49 -16.41
CA GLY A 103 18.43 -0.76 -17.63
C GLY A 103 17.64 -1.27 -18.83
N LEU A 104 17.68 -2.58 -19.09
CA LEU A 104 16.98 -3.23 -20.21
C LEU A 104 15.45 -3.06 -20.13
N ILE A 105 14.88 -3.09 -18.91
CA ILE A 105 13.44 -2.86 -18.70
C ILE A 105 13.05 -1.39 -18.96
N LYS A 106 13.98 -0.44 -18.75
CA LYS A 106 13.70 0.99 -18.97
C LYS A 106 13.42 1.28 -20.45
N GLU A 107 14.17 0.66 -21.35
CA GLU A 107 14.06 0.85 -22.81
C GLU A 107 12.84 0.16 -23.43
N LYS A 108 12.54 -1.09 -23.04
CA LYS A 108 11.56 -1.92 -23.77
C LYS A 108 10.09 -1.74 -23.38
N ALA A 109 9.77 -1.00 -22.32
CA ALA A 109 8.40 -0.96 -21.79
C ALA A 109 7.72 0.41 -21.99
N GLN A 110 6.61 0.43 -22.73
CA GLN A 110 5.64 1.53 -22.77
C GLN A 110 4.30 1.08 -22.14
N GLY A 111 3.63 1.98 -21.41
CA GLY A 111 2.30 1.73 -20.84
C GLY A 111 2.23 1.02 -19.48
N TRP A 112 1.03 0.56 -19.11
CA TRP A 112 0.66 0.02 -17.78
C TRP A 112 1.43 -1.25 -17.37
N GLU A 113 1.88 -2.06 -18.33
CA GLU A 113 2.71 -3.24 -18.07
C GLU A 113 4.09 -2.90 -17.48
N LYS A 114 4.61 -1.69 -17.78
CA LYS A 114 5.85 -1.15 -17.20
C LYS A 114 5.77 -1.06 -15.68
N GLN A 115 4.63 -0.68 -15.14
CA GLN A 115 4.44 -0.46 -13.71
C GLN A 115 4.36 -1.78 -12.95
N ARG A 116 3.68 -2.79 -13.52
CA ARG A 116 3.53 -4.12 -12.92
C ARG A 116 4.84 -4.93 -12.93
N ARG A 117 5.60 -4.90 -14.04
CA ARG A 117 6.92 -5.55 -14.08
C ARG A 117 7.88 -4.89 -13.10
N ARG A 118 7.94 -3.55 -13.07
CA ARG A 118 8.80 -2.82 -12.13
C ARG A 118 8.53 -3.18 -10.67
N SER A 119 7.27 -3.29 -10.27
CA SER A 119 6.94 -3.56 -8.87
C SER A 119 7.28 -5.00 -8.43
N SER A 120 7.20 -5.97 -9.34
CA SER A 120 7.68 -7.34 -9.07
C SER A 120 9.21 -7.39 -8.98
N PHE A 121 9.94 -6.64 -9.80
CA PHE A 121 11.40 -6.57 -9.71
C PHE A 121 11.87 -5.92 -8.41
N TYR A 122 11.22 -4.84 -7.96
CA TYR A 122 11.52 -4.24 -6.66
C TYR A 122 11.31 -5.21 -5.48
N PHE A 123 10.38 -6.17 -5.60
CA PHE A 123 10.20 -7.21 -4.59
C PHE A 123 11.39 -8.16 -4.49
N TYR A 124 11.89 -8.66 -5.62
CA TYR A 124 13.07 -9.53 -5.64
C TYR A 124 14.32 -8.80 -5.15
N ILE A 125 14.45 -7.52 -5.49
CA ILE A 125 15.53 -6.66 -4.99
C ILE A 125 15.46 -6.55 -3.46
N LEU A 126 14.27 -6.29 -2.91
CA LEU A 126 14.08 -6.20 -1.46
C LEU A 126 14.44 -7.52 -0.74
N ILE A 127 14.02 -8.66 -1.28
CA ILE A 127 14.34 -9.97 -0.70
C ILE A 127 15.85 -10.20 -0.67
N ALA A 128 16.53 -9.92 -1.77
CA ALA A 128 17.98 -10.09 -1.84
C ALA A 128 18.72 -9.15 -0.88
N ASP A 129 18.28 -7.89 -0.78
CA ASP A 129 18.85 -6.94 0.18
C ASP A 129 18.63 -7.41 1.63
N LEU A 130 17.45 -7.95 1.95
CA LEU A 130 17.14 -8.51 3.27
C LEU A 130 18.00 -9.75 3.57
N ALA A 131 18.25 -10.61 2.58
CA ALA A 131 19.13 -11.76 2.74
C ALA A 131 20.57 -11.34 3.03
N VAL A 132 21.10 -10.35 2.28
CA VAL A 132 22.42 -9.76 2.54
C VAL A 132 22.46 -9.12 3.93
N ALA A 133 21.44 -8.33 4.29
CA ALA A 133 21.35 -7.72 5.62
C ALA A 133 21.36 -8.78 6.73
N THR A 134 20.64 -9.88 6.56
CA THR A 134 20.60 -10.99 7.53
C THR A 134 21.97 -11.64 7.68
N CYS A 135 22.70 -11.85 6.57
CA CYS A 135 24.06 -12.37 6.62
C CYS A 135 25.02 -11.43 7.35
N LEU A 136 24.89 -10.11 7.13
CA LEU A 136 25.69 -9.09 7.82
C LEU A 136 25.35 -9.03 9.32
N VAL A 137 24.07 -9.09 9.69
CA VAL A 137 23.62 -9.18 11.09
C VAL A 137 24.23 -10.41 11.76
N ALA A 138 24.15 -11.58 11.12
CA ALA A 138 24.74 -12.80 11.65
C ALA A 138 26.26 -12.67 11.85
N GLY A 139 26.96 -12.05 10.88
CA GLY A 139 28.38 -11.74 11.00
C GLY A 139 28.71 -10.85 12.21
N VAL A 140 27.94 -9.78 12.42
CA VAL A 140 28.11 -8.87 13.57
C VAL A 140 27.77 -9.56 14.89
N VAL A 141 26.71 -10.37 14.94
CA VAL A 141 26.34 -11.11 16.14
C VAL A 141 27.43 -12.10 16.52
N LEU A 142 27.95 -12.86 15.55
CA LEU A 142 29.05 -13.78 15.79
C LEU A 142 30.32 -13.04 16.23
N SER A 143 30.66 -11.91 15.61
CA SER A 143 31.83 -11.13 16.00
C SER A 143 31.69 -10.54 17.41
N SER A 144 30.46 -10.16 17.79
CA SER A 144 30.16 -9.57 19.09
C SER A 144 30.32 -10.52 20.27
N THR A 145 30.40 -11.83 20.03
CA THR A 145 30.77 -12.81 21.07
C THR A 145 32.23 -12.70 21.50
N PHE A 146 33.06 -12.01 20.70
CA PHE A 146 34.50 -11.85 20.94
C PHE A 146 34.90 -10.43 21.32
N VAL A 147 33.98 -9.46 21.24
CA VAL A 147 34.25 -8.03 21.48
C VAL A 147 33.26 -7.49 22.49
N PRO A 148 33.72 -6.77 23.53
CA PRO A 148 32.81 -6.27 24.55
C PRO A 148 32.04 -5.07 23.98
N TRP A 149 30.76 -4.98 24.29
CA TRP A 149 29.93 -3.82 23.91
C TRP A 149 30.07 -2.63 24.85
N ASN A 150 30.72 -2.82 26.01
CA ASN A 150 30.88 -1.80 27.03
C ASN A 150 32.37 -1.52 27.30
N MET A 151 32.73 -0.24 27.29
CA MET A 151 34.06 0.27 27.66
C MET A 151 34.47 -0.15 29.08
N ASP A 152 33.53 -0.34 30.01
CA ASP A 152 33.84 -0.75 31.38
C ASP A 152 34.51 -2.14 31.43
N HIS A 153 34.27 -2.97 30.41
CA HIS A 153 34.87 -4.30 30.31
C HIS A 153 36.33 -4.24 29.81
N CYS A 154 36.77 -3.12 29.23
CA CYS A 154 38.16 -2.92 28.83
C CYS A 154 39.10 -2.80 30.04
N GLY A 155 38.57 -2.37 31.20
CA GLY A 155 39.32 -2.29 32.45
C GLY A 155 39.41 -3.62 33.19
N ASN A 156 38.65 -4.63 32.76
CA ASN A 156 38.64 -5.94 33.40
C ASN A 156 39.91 -6.72 33.01
N PRO A 157 40.80 -7.10 33.96
CA PRO A 157 42.07 -7.76 33.66
C PRO A 157 41.89 -9.10 32.93
N THR A 158 40.77 -9.78 33.15
CA THR A 158 40.40 -11.00 32.43
C THR A 158 40.24 -10.77 30.92
N TYR A 159 39.80 -9.58 30.54
CA TYR A 159 39.59 -9.19 29.14
C TYR A 159 40.84 -8.55 28.53
N GLY A 160 41.54 -7.72 29.29
CA GLY A 160 42.83 -7.13 28.90
C GLY A 160 43.90 -8.18 28.58
N ASN A 161 43.86 -9.33 29.26
CA ASN A 161 44.74 -10.47 29.01
C ASN A 161 44.17 -11.47 28.00
N SER A 162 43.02 -11.18 27.39
CA SER A 162 42.47 -12.07 26.37
C SER A 162 43.42 -12.15 25.18
N LYS A 163 43.55 -13.38 24.64
CA LYS A 163 44.32 -13.64 23.41
C LYS A 163 43.85 -12.78 22.23
N PHE A 164 42.61 -12.31 22.27
CA PHE A 164 42.06 -11.40 21.28
C PHE A 164 42.60 -9.96 21.42
N ILE A 165 42.53 -9.36 22.61
CA ILE A 165 43.02 -7.99 22.84
C ILE A 165 44.54 -7.92 22.63
N SER A 166 45.28 -8.94 23.08
CA SER A 166 46.72 -9.04 22.80
C SER A 166 47.01 -9.19 21.30
N GLY A 167 46.20 -9.95 20.57
CA GLY A 167 46.24 -10.01 19.11
C GLY A 167 46.03 -8.65 18.45
N ILE A 168 45.02 -7.89 18.87
CA ILE A 168 44.74 -6.52 18.39
C ILE A 168 45.89 -5.58 18.74
N ARG A 169 46.41 -5.67 19.96
CA ARG A 169 47.51 -4.82 20.42
C ARG A 169 48.77 -5.03 19.59
N LEU A 170 49.17 -6.30 19.39
CA LEU A 170 50.31 -6.68 18.54
C LEU A 170 50.08 -6.27 17.08
N ALA A 171 48.81 -6.31 16.67
CA ALA A 171 48.37 -6.00 15.35
C ALA A 171 48.28 -4.51 15.02
N TYR A 172 48.18 -3.62 16.00
CA TYR A 172 48.07 -2.18 15.76
C TYR A 172 49.24 -1.39 16.37
N GLY A 173 50.18 -2.08 17.02
CA GLY A 173 51.27 -1.42 17.73
C GLY A 173 50.75 -0.52 18.86
N ASP A 174 49.61 -0.87 19.45
CA ASP A 174 49.05 -0.11 20.57
C ASP A 174 49.89 -0.40 21.82
N ASP A 175 50.35 0.65 22.49
CA ASP A 175 51.21 0.52 23.67
C ASP A 175 50.44 -0.02 24.89
N ASP A 176 49.12 0.17 24.92
CA ASP A 176 48.24 -0.28 25.99
C ASP A 176 47.05 -1.12 25.52
N ASN A 177 46.53 -1.96 26.43
CA ASN A 177 45.36 -2.79 26.17
C ASN A 177 44.08 -1.95 26.01
N TRP A 178 44.11 -0.70 26.50
CA TRP A 178 42.98 0.20 26.49
C TRP A 178 42.72 0.78 25.09
N ALA A 179 43.75 1.23 24.37
CA ALA A 179 43.63 1.69 23.00
C ALA A 179 43.17 0.56 22.06
N ALA A 180 43.72 -0.64 22.23
CA ALA A 180 43.31 -1.84 21.49
C ALA A 180 41.82 -2.17 21.72
N CYS A 181 41.36 -2.11 22.97
CA CYS A 181 39.96 -2.35 23.30
C CYS A 181 39.01 -1.27 22.74
N ARG A 182 39.37 0.01 22.89
CA ARG A 182 38.60 1.14 22.34
C ARG A 182 38.45 1.02 20.82
N ARG A 183 39.51 0.67 20.09
CA ARG A 183 39.44 0.47 18.63
C ARG A 183 38.55 -0.70 18.25
N SER A 184 38.66 -1.82 18.96
CA SER A 184 37.79 -2.99 18.74
C SER A 184 36.31 -2.67 18.92
N LEU A 185 35.99 -1.86 19.94
CA LEU A 185 34.64 -1.39 20.21
C LEU A 185 34.15 -0.43 19.12
N THR A 186 34.98 0.52 18.67
CA THR A 186 34.66 1.41 17.54
C THR A 186 34.34 0.61 16.28
N ILE A 187 35.10 -0.43 15.98
CA ILE A 187 34.86 -1.33 14.83
C ILE A 187 33.47 -1.98 14.93
N HIS A 188 33.10 -2.50 16.11
CA HIS A 188 31.81 -3.15 16.31
C HIS A 188 30.63 -2.18 16.20
N VAL A 189 30.78 -0.98 16.77
CA VAL A 189 29.78 0.09 16.66
C VAL A 189 29.56 0.48 15.20
N MET A 190 30.64 0.67 14.42
CA MET A 190 30.56 1.02 13.00
C MET A 190 29.90 -0.08 12.16
N ALA A 191 30.20 -1.35 12.46
CA ALA A 191 29.54 -2.49 11.82
C ALA A 191 28.03 -2.53 12.15
N ALA A 192 27.66 -2.32 13.41
CA ALA A 192 26.26 -2.27 13.85
C ALA A 192 25.49 -1.11 13.20
N VAL A 193 26.09 0.08 13.13
CA VAL A 193 25.52 1.25 12.42
C VAL A 193 25.30 0.93 10.95
N THR A 194 26.26 0.29 10.30
CA THR A 194 26.13 -0.11 8.90
C THR A 194 24.97 -1.07 8.67
N VAL A 195 24.84 -2.08 9.53
CA VAL A 195 23.71 -3.02 9.49
C VAL A 195 22.38 -2.28 9.68
N ALA A 196 22.30 -1.36 10.64
CA ALA A 196 21.10 -0.58 10.89
C ALA A 196 20.70 0.28 9.67
N LEU A 197 21.68 0.90 8.99
CA LEU A 197 21.45 1.69 7.77
C LEU A 197 20.91 0.83 6.62
N ILE A 198 21.44 -0.38 6.43
CA ILE A 198 20.96 -1.31 5.40
C ILE A 198 19.53 -1.76 5.70
N LEU A 199 19.22 -2.09 6.96
CA LEU A 199 17.86 -2.45 7.38
C LEU A 199 16.88 -1.28 7.17
N LEU A 200 17.29 -0.07 7.55
CA LEU A 200 16.50 1.15 7.35
C LEU A 200 16.25 1.42 5.86
N GLN A 201 17.24 1.17 5.01
CA GLN A 201 17.08 1.23 3.56
C GLN A 201 16.02 0.24 3.05
N GLY A 202 16.02 -1.00 3.55
CA GLY A 202 14.99 -1.99 3.24
C GLY A 202 13.57 -1.53 3.64
N ILE A 203 13.44 -0.95 4.83
CA ILE A 203 12.16 -0.40 5.33
C ILE A 203 11.68 0.76 4.45
N LEU A 204 12.56 1.64 3.99
CA LEU A 204 12.20 2.75 3.10
C LEU A 204 11.75 2.30 1.70
N LEU A 205 12.24 1.16 1.23
CA LEU A 205 11.87 0.58 -0.06
C LEU A 205 10.53 -0.19 0.00
N LEU A 206 10.12 -0.65 1.17
CA LEU A 206 8.92 -1.46 1.42
C LEU A 206 7.61 -0.89 0.83
N PRO A 207 7.33 0.43 0.90
CA PRO A 207 6.12 1.03 0.30
C PRO A 207 6.09 0.95 -1.24
N TRP A 208 7.26 0.83 -1.88
CA TRP A 208 7.41 0.85 -3.34
C TRP A 208 7.33 -0.54 -3.97
N VAL A 209 7.38 -1.56 -3.12
CA VAL A 209 7.28 -2.95 -3.52
C VAL A 209 5.81 -3.32 -3.69
N SER A 210 5.45 -3.92 -4.83
CA SER A 210 4.13 -4.58 -4.92
C SER A 210 4.18 -5.88 -4.16
N LEU A 211 4.08 -5.77 -2.84
CA LEU A 211 3.91 -6.93 -2.00
C LEU A 211 2.69 -7.73 -2.51
N PRO A 212 2.80 -9.07 -2.60
CA PRO A 212 1.67 -9.94 -2.86
C PRO A 212 0.49 -9.55 -1.96
N ASN A 213 -0.74 -9.63 -2.48
CA ASN A 213 -1.93 -9.17 -1.77
C ASN A 213 -2.04 -9.76 -0.35
N GLY A 214 -1.57 -10.99 -0.13
CA GLY A 214 -1.53 -11.62 1.20
C GLY A 214 -0.60 -10.91 2.19
N ILE A 215 0.60 -10.51 1.76
CA ILE A 215 1.57 -9.81 2.62
C ILE A 215 1.11 -8.36 2.87
N ARG A 216 0.53 -7.68 1.87
CA ARG A 216 -0.11 -6.37 2.08
C ARG A 216 -1.22 -6.43 3.11
N TYR A 217 -2.05 -7.47 3.03
CA TYR A 217 -3.15 -7.67 3.96
C TYR A 217 -2.63 -7.95 5.37
N ALA A 218 -1.59 -8.78 5.51
CA ALA A 218 -0.92 -9.05 6.77
C ALA A 218 -0.33 -7.78 7.38
N ILE A 219 0.49 -7.01 6.64
CA ILE A 219 1.07 -5.74 7.12
C ILE A 219 -0.01 -4.71 7.46
N TYR A 220 -1.06 -4.60 6.64
CA TYR A 220 -2.18 -3.71 6.93
C TYR A 220 -2.88 -4.11 8.24
N LEU A 221 -3.07 -5.41 8.48
CA LEU A 221 -3.58 -5.93 9.75
C LEU A 221 -2.63 -5.62 10.91
N THR A 222 -1.32 -5.85 10.76
CA THR A 222 -0.34 -5.55 11.82
C THR A 222 -0.31 -4.06 12.15
N ILE A 223 -0.30 -3.18 11.13
CA ILE A 223 -0.35 -1.73 11.31
C ILE A 223 -1.69 -1.31 11.93
N ARG A 224 -2.81 -1.92 11.55
CA ARG A 224 -4.14 -1.62 12.12
C ARG A 224 -4.29 -2.12 13.55
N ILE A 225 -3.62 -3.22 13.91
CA ILE A 225 -3.57 -3.74 15.28
C ILE A 225 -2.69 -2.83 16.15
N ILE A 226 -1.57 -2.33 15.62
CA ILE A 226 -0.65 -1.43 16.31
C ILE A 226 -1.21 0.01 16.40
N ARG A 227 -1.91 0.48 15.37
CA ARG A 227 -2.65 1.76 15.36
C ARG A 227 -4.10 1.54 15.79
N ARG A 228 -4.34 1.37 17.09
CA ARG A 228 -5.59 1.89 17.69
C ARG A 228 -5.53 3.42 17.69
N PRO A 229 -6.65 4.13 17.47
CA PRO A 229 -6.62 5.50 16.95
C PRO A 229 -6.27 6.49 18.05
N SER A 230 -5.23 7.28 17.81
CA SER A 230 -5.05 8.58 18.44
C SER A 230 -4.62 9.54 17.34
N LYS A 231 -5.43 10.58 17.17
CA LYS A 231 -5.21 11.80 16.38
C LYS A 231 -5.31 11.71 14.85
N GLN A 232 -6.49 12.16 14.44
CA GLN A 232 -6.82 12.87 13.20
C GLN A 232 -5.76 13.94 12.92
N THR A 233 -5.15 13.92 11.73
CA THR A 233 -4.25 14.97 11.26
C THR A 233 -5.01 15.94 10.38
N ASP A 234 -4.83 17.21 10.70
CA ASP A 234 -5.41 18.40 10.11
C ASP A 234 -5.16 18.50 8.60
N ILE A 235 -6.20 18.89 7.87
CA ILE A 235 -6.11 19.47 6.53
C ILE A 235 -6.61 20.90 6.71
N GLU A 236 -5.73 21.87 6.42
CA GLU A 236 -6.03 23.30 6.44
C GLU A 236 -7.18 23.62 5.47
N LEU A 237 -8.37 23.91 6.01
CA LEU A 237 -9.43 24.66 5.35
C LEU A 237 -9.91 25.74 6.31
N GLY A 238 -10.10 26.94 5.77
CA GLY A 238 -10.37 28.17 6.50
C GLY A 238 -11.55 28.10 7.48
N ASP A 239 -11.43 28.92 8.53
CA ASP A 239 -12.21 29.01 9.77
C ASP A 239 -13.64 28.40 9.74
N PRO A 240 -13.77 27.08 9.98
CA PRO A 240 -15.04 26.35 10.01
C PRO A 240 -15.76 26.46 11.37
N GLU A 241 -15.08 26.98 12.39
CA GLU A 241 -15.56 26.93 13.77
C GLU A 241 -16.78 27.83 13.97
N LYS A 242 -16.77 29.02 13.34
CA LYS A 242 -17.88 29.98 13.42
C LYS A 242 -19.14 29.50 12.70
N ARG A 243 -18.98 28.91 11.50
CA ARG A 243 -20.11 28.39 10.70
C ARG A 243 -20.70 27.10 11.28
N SER A 244 -19.86 26.25 11.89
CA SER A 244 -20.33 25.04 12.57
C SER A 244 -21.10 25.36 13.85
N LYS A 245 -20.68 26.38 14.63
CA LYS A 245 -21.41 26.85 15.83
C LYS A 245 -22.79 27.38 15.48
N ASP A 246 -22.89 28.26 14.47
CA ASP A 246 -24.17 28.82 14.03
C ASP A 246 -25.14 27.73 13.54
N LEU A 247 -24.64 26.73 12.78
CA LEU A 247 -25.46 25.61 12.32
C LEU A 247 -25.90 24.70 13.47
N THR A 248 -25.04 24.52 14.48
CA THR A 248 -25.30 23.66 15.64
C THR A 248 -26.33 24.30 16.58
N GLU A 249 -26.29 25.63 16.76
CA GLU A 249 -27.31 26.36 17.52
C GLU A 249 -28.67 26.34 16.82
N GLU A 250 -28.72 26.55 15.51
CA GLU A 250 -29.96 26.49 14.74
C GLU A 250 -30.57 25.07 14.77
N ILE A 251 -29.73 24.02 14.65
CA ILE A 251 -30.16 22.62 14.78
C ILE A 251 -30.65 22.31 16.21
N SER A 252 -29.94 22.77 17.26
CA SER A 252 -30.37 22.57 18.65
C SER A 252 -31.72 23.23 18.95
N LYS A 253 -31.93 24.46 18.48
CA LYS A 253 -33.19 25.20 18.65
C LYS A 253 -34.36 24.53 17.94
N GLN A 254 -34.13 23.93 16.77
CA GLN A 254 -35.16 23.16 16.09
C GLN A 254 -35.42 21.81 16.75
N ILE A 255 -34.42 21.13 17.32
CA ILE A 255 -34.58 19.84 18.03
C ILE A 255 -35.51 19.96 19.26
N GLU A 256 -35.46 21.09 19.98
CA GLU A 256 -36.35 21.35 21.13
C GLU A 256 -37.84 21.42 20.75
N GLN A 257 -38.16 21.63 19.46
CA GLN A 257 -39.53 21.76 18.96
C GLN A 257 -40.14 20.45 18.45
N HIS A 258 -39.55 19.28 18.75
CA HIS A 258 -39.97 17.96 18.24
C HIS A 258 -40.18 17.89 16.71
N PRO A 259 -39.22 18.35 15.89
CA PRO A 259 -39.41 18.46 14.45
C PRO A 259 -39.52 17.07 13.82
N HIS A 260 -40.35 16.94 12.79
CA HIS A 260 -40.34 15.73 11.98
C HIS A 260 -39.01 15.67 11.22
N TYR A 261 -38.47 14.47 11.02
CA TYR A 261 -37.20 14.26 10.29
C TYR A 261 -37.16 14.92 8.90
N SER A 262 -38.33 15.09 8.27
CA SER A 262 -38.48 15.80 6.99
C SER A 262 -38.06 17.26 7.06
N ASP A 263 -38.26 17.91 8.20
CA ASP A 263 -38.07 19.35 8.37
C ASP A 263 -36.59 19.64 8.56
N LEU A 264 -35.88 18.78 9.30
CA LEU A 264 -34.43 18.79 9.46
C LEU A 264 -33.67 18.51 8.15
N ILE A 265 -34.15 17.60 7.30
CA ILE A 265 -33.51 17.32 6.00
C ILE A 265 -33.57 18.54 5.06
N GLY A 266 -34.63 19.34 5.12
CA GLY A 266 -34.77 20.56 4.32
C GLY A 266 -33.66 21.56 4.62
N VAL A 267 -33.33 21.72 5.90
CA VAL A 267 -32.24 22.59 6.38
C VAL A 267 -30.86 22.02 6.02
N LEU A 268 -30.68 20.70 6.08
CA LEU A 268 -29.38 20.07 5.81
C LEU A 268 -29.02 20.01 4.32
N LYS A 269 -29.98 19.95 3.40
CA LYS A 269 -29.71 19.93 1.95
C LYS A 269 -29.04 21.20 1.41
N SER A 270 -29.04 22.29 2.16
CA SER A 270 -28.33 23.53 1.79
C SER A 270 -26.85 23.54 2.18
N SER A 271 -26.37 22.52 2.92
CA SER A 271 -24.97 22.42 3.39
C SER A 271 -24.31 21.14 2.89
N GLN A 272 -23.11 21.25 2.30
CA GLN A 272 -22.39 20.16 1.60
C GLN A 272 -21.38 19.41 2.49
N ASP A 273 -21.49 19.44 3.82
CA ASP A 273 -20.43 18.96 4.71
C ASP A 273 -20.55 17.50 5.19
N LEU A 274 -19.41 16.82 5.29
CA LEU A 274 -19.29 15.41 5.71
C LEU A 274 -19.69 15.15 7.18
N VAL A 275 -19.56 16.17 8.04
CA VAL A 275 -19.94 16.16 9.46
C VAL A 275 -21.45 15.90 9.64
N ILE A 276 -22.24 16.23 8.62
CA ILE A 276 -23.70 16.06 8.60
C ILE A 276 -24.08 14.57 8.69
N THR A 277 -23.24 13.65 8.17
CA THR A 277 -23.58 12.22 8.11
C THR A 277 -23.70 11.56 9.49
N GLU A 278 -22.84 11.95 10.43
CA GLU A 278 -22.82 11.39 11.79
C GLU A 278 -23.94 12.00 12.65
N HIS A 279 -24.26 13.29 12.43
CA HIS A 279 -25.42 13.94 13.04
C HIS A 279 -26.76 13.44 12.47
N LEU A 280 -26.83 13.05 11.20
CA LEU A 280 -28.04 12.48 10.58
C LEU A 280 -28.46 11.16 11.24
N GLU A 281 -27.53 10.29 11.64
CA GLU A 281 -27.87 9.05 12.36
C GLU A 281 -28.42 9.33 13.76
N VAL A 282 -27.86 10.33 14.47
CA VAL A 282 -28.34 10.77 15.78
C VAL A 282 -29.72 11.45 15.67
N LEU A 283 -29.93 12.27 14.65
CA LEU A 283 -31.21 12.91 14.36
C LEU A 283 -32.27 11.90 13.93
N ALA A 284 -31.92 10.91 13.11
CA ALA A 284 -32.80 9.81 12.73
C ALA A 284 -33.23 8.97 13.95
N LYS A 285 -32.36 8.81 14.96
CA LYS A 285 -32.72 8.19 16.24
C LYS A 285 -33.68 9.06 17.05
N ARG A 286 -33.48 10.38 17.10
CA ARG A 286 -34.29 11.33 17.89
C ARG A 286 -35.63 11.73 17.28
N CYS A 287 -35.82 11.60 15.97
CA CYS A 287 -37.09 11.95 15.32
C CYS A 287 -38.23 10.96 15.68
N CYS A 288 -39.46 11.49 15.69
CA CYS A 288 -40.71 10.89 16.19
C CYS A 288 -40.97 9.41 15.80
N GLY A 289 -41.62 8.65 16.70
CA GLY A 289 -42.34 7.39 16.44
C GLY A 289 -41.61 6.07 16.75
N LYS A 290 -42.36 5.10 17.31
CA LYS A 290 -41.99 3.66 17.32
C LYS A 290 -42.50 3.07 15.99
N ASN A 291 -41.71 2.22 15.32
CA ASN A 291 -41.90 1.73 13.93
C ASN A 291 -41.44 2.73 12.85
N LYS A 292 -40.13 2.69 12.59
CA LYS A 292 -39.46 3.45 11.53
C LYS A 292 -39.21 2.55 10.34
N GLY A 293 -39.24 3.11 9.13
CA GLY A 293 -38.81 2.40 7.93
C GLY A 293 -38.34 3.36 6.86
N GLN A 294 -37.85 2.82 5.76
CA GLN A 294 -37.20 3.61 4.71
C GLN A 294 -38.21 4.20 3.73
N CYS A 295 -37.96 5.43 3.31
CA CYS A 295 -38.62 6.06 2.16
C CYS A 295 -38.15 5.36 0.88
N TRP A 296 -39.10 4.91 0.05
CA TRP A 296 -38.79 4.21 -1.20
C TRP A 296 -37.88 5.02 -2.13
N ALA A 297 -38.07 6.33 -2.24
CA ALA A 297 -37.29 7.18 -3.14
C ALA A 297 -35.88 7.50 -2.59
N CYS A 298 -35.80 8.09 -1.39
CA CYS A 298 -34.56 8.68 -0.87
C CYS A 298 -33.89 7.88 0.25
N ASP A 299 -34.45 6.74 0.69
CA ASP A 299 -34.00 5.95 1.83
C ASP A 299 -34.05 6.63 3.20
N GLY A 300 -34.56 7.86 3.27
CA GLY A 300 -34.75 8.56 4.55
C GLY A 300 -35.56 7.70 5.51
N ILE A 301 -35.02 7.49 6.72
CA ILE A 301 -35.66 6.70 7.77
C ILE A 301 -36.70 7.58 8.45
N THR A 302 -37.97 7.26 8.29
CA THR A 302 -39.07 8.01 8.91
C THR A 302 -40.05 7.08 9.62
N CYS A 303 -40.80 7.64 10.57
CA CYS A 303 -41.90 6.96 11.24
C CYS A 303 -43.00 6.56 10.22
N ASP A 304 -43.69 5.45 10.42
CA ASP A 304 -44.75 5.04 9.48
C ASP A 304 -45.90 6.06 9.39
N GLY A 305 -46.25 6.75 10.49
CA GLY A 305 -47.22 7.85 10.47
C GLY A 305 -46.74 9.13 9.73
N CYS A 306 -45.45 9.19 9.41
CA CYS A 306 -44.80 10.28 8.70
C CYS A 306 -44.63 9.94 7.21
N LYS A 307 -45.14 8.78 6.76
CA LYS A 307 -45.08 8.33 5.38
C LYS A 307 -46.43 8.42 4.71
N GLU A 308 -46.40 8.69 3.43
CA GLU A 308 -47.56 8.72 2.56
C GLU A 308 -47.47 7.57 1.56
N MET A 309 -48.61 6.96 1.26
CA MET A 309 -48.73 5.88 0.28
C MET A 309 -49.03 6.49 -1.08
N THR A 310 -48.12 6.33 -2.04
CA THR A 310 -48.25 6.92 -3.38
C THR A 310 -48.28 5.82 -4.44
N LYS A 311 -49.21 5.92 -5.39
CA LYS A 311 -49.37 4.99 -6.53
C LYS A 311 -49.01 5.68 -7.85
N GLY A 312 -48.82 4.89 -8.91
CA GLY A 312 -48.65 5.42 -10.27
C GLY A 312 -47.28 6.04 -10.53
N ILE A 313 -46.28 5.72 -9.71
CA ILE A 313 -44.91 6.17 -9.93
C ILE A 313 -44.31 5.32 -11.07
N PRO A 314 -43.72 5.93 -12.12
CA PRO A 314 -43.04 5.19 -13.17
C PRO A 314 -41.86 4.38 -12.58
N MET A 315 -41.66 3.16 -13.07
CA MET A 315 -40.54 2.33 -12.65
C MET A 315 -39.20 3.04 -12.95
N PRO A 316 -38.21 3.00 -12.04
CA PRO A 316 -36.87 3.53 -12.33
C PRO A 316 -36.25 2.79 -13.50
N ARG A 317 -35.73 3.53 -14.48
CA ARG A 317 -35.11 2.95 -15.69
C ARG A 317 -33.81 2.22 -15.36
N THR A 318 -33.12 2.66 -14.29
CA THR A 318 -31.91 2.01 -13.75
C THR A 318 -32.16 0.61 -13.20
N THR A 319 -33.39 0.29 -12.79
CA THR A 319 -33.72 -1.02 -12.19
C THR A 319 -33.41 -2.17 -13.14
N HIS A 320 -33.74 -2.05 -14.43
CA HIS A 320 -33.42 -3.08 -15.43
C HIS A 320 -31.92 -3.29 -15.60
N HIS A 321 -31.13 -2.22 -15.59
CA HIS A 321 -29.69 -2.34 -15.70
C HIS A 321 -29.04 -2.98 -14.46
N ILE A 322 -29.67 -2.84 -13.30
CA ILE A 322 -29.16 -3.44 -12.06
C ILE A 322 -29.54 -4.91 -11.95
N THR A 323 -30.73 -5.27 -12.39
CA THR A 323 -31.30 -6.62 -12.21
C THR A 323 -31.03 -7.54 -13.38
N ASP A 324 -31.11 -7.01 -14.61
CA ASP A 324 -31.13 -7.81 -15.83
C ASP A 324 -29.79 -7.74 -16.60
N CYS A 325 -28.96 -6.72 -16.39
CA CYS A 325 -27.65 -6.65 -17.03
C CYS A 325 -26.57 -7.36 -16.21
N TYR A 326 -25.73 -8.15 -16.88
CA TYR A 326 -24.62 -8.86 -16.27
C TYR A 326 -23.29 -8.60 -16.99
N ALA A 327 -22.19 -8.72 -16.27
CA ALA A 327 -20.85 -8.48 -16.80
C ALA A 327 -20.15 -9.79 -17.16
N ILE A 328 -19.50 -9.83 -18.33
CA ILE A 328 -18.65 -10.93 -18.78
C ILE A 328 -17.24 -10.46 -19.11
N CYS A 329 -16.27 -11.36 -18.93
CA CYS A 329 -14.87 -11.07 -19.25
C CYS A 329 -14.64 -11.16 -20.77
N THR A 330 -13.65 -10.43 -21.27
CA THR A 330 -13.30 -10.43 -22.71
C THR A 330 -13.09 -11.82 -23.28
N GLY A 331 -12.49 -12.75 -22.52
CA GLY A 331 -12.32 -14.13 -22.99
C GLY A 331 -13.65 -14.85 -23.21
N CYS A 332 -14.61 -14.70 -22.29
CA CYS A 332 -15.94 -15.30 -22.46
C CYS A 332 -16.76 -14.58 -23.53
N TYR A 333 -16.58 -13.26 -23.66
CA TYR A 333 -17.21 -12.48 -24.73
C TYR A 333 -16.77 -12.99 -26.11
N LEU A 334 -15.46 -13.12 -26.35
CA LEU A 334 -14.93 -13.57 -27.64
C LEU A 334 -15.18 -15.05 -27.96
N LEU A 335 -15.23 -15.92 -26.95
CA LEU A 335 -15.33 -17.38 -27.16
C LEU A 335 -16.76 -17.92 -27.18
N LYS A 336 -17.68 -17.30 -26.42
CA LYS A 336 -18.98 -17.92 -26.09
C LYS A 336 -20.16 -16.97 -26.14
N CYS A 337 -19.95 -15.68 -26.37
CA CYS A 337 -21.07 -14.74 -26.32
C CYS A 337 -21.74 -14.64 -27.68
N SER A 338 -22.96 -15.14 -27.75
CA SER A 338 -23.85 -14.97 -28.90
C SER A 338 -24.65 -13.65 -28.83
N SER A 339 -24.21 -12.70 -27.99
CA SER A 339 -24.94 -11.46 -27.80
C SER A 339 -24.88 -10.61 -29.06
N LYS A 340 -26.00 -10.01 -29.43
CA LYS A 340 -26.03 -9.02 -30.51
C LYS A 340 -25.26 -7.77 -30.09
N THR A 341 -24.62 -7.10 -31.04
CA THR A 341 -24.06 -5.77 -30.80
C THR A 341 -25.18 -4.81 -30.40
N ALA A 342 -24.86 -3.85 -29.54
CA ALA A 342 -25.83 -2.82 -29.18
C ALA A 342 -26.25 -2.00 -30.42
N ALA A 343 -27.46 -1.45 -30.38
CA ALA A 343 -27.88 -0.49 -31.40
C ALA A 343 -26.91 0.70 -31.43
N LEU A 344 -26.62 1.21 -32.62
CA LEU A 344 -25.68 2.31 -32.82
C LEU A 344 -26.06 3.54 -31.96
N SER A 345 -27.36 3.84 -31.87
CA SER A 345 -27.92 4.91 -31.02
C SER A 345 -27.59 4.72 -29.52
N ALA A 346 -27.61 3.49 -29.02
CA ALA A 346 -27.26 3.16 -27.65
C ALA A 346 -25.77 3.35 -27.36
N ALA A 347 -24.91 3.04 -28.33
CA ALA A 347 -23.46 3.23 -28.21
C ALA A 347 -23.06 4.72 -28.24
N PHE A 348 -23.71 5.54 -29.06
CA PHE A 348 -23.45 6.98 -29.14
C PHE A 348 -24.06 7.79 -27.98
N ASN A 349 -25.13 7.29 -27.34
CA ASN A 349 -25.78 7.96 -26.23
C ASN A 349 -25.89 7.06 -24.99
N PRO A 350 -24.76 6.81 -24.30
CA PRO A 350 -24.69 5.87 -23.19
C PRO A 350 -25.44 6.36 -21.93
N THR A 351 -25.79 7.63 -21.84
CA THR A 351 -26.56 8.19 -20.71
C THR A 351 -28.07 8.07 -20.91
N ASN A 352 -28.52 7.86 -22.14
CA ASN A 352 -29.94 7.71 -22.44
C ASN A 352 -30.42 6.27 -22.20
N LEU A 353 -30.93 6.04 -21.00
CA LEU A 353 -31.40 4.74 -20.49
C LEU A 353 -32.47 4.06 -21.36
N SER A 354 -33.30 4.82 -22.08
CA SER A 354 -34.36 4.23 -22.92
C SER A 354 -33.80 3.61 -24.20
N LEU A 355 -32.75 4.21 -24.78
CA LEU A 355 -32.12 3.72 -26.00
C LEU A 355 -31.36 2.40 -25.78
N GLN A 356 -30.97 2.12 -24.53
CA GLN A 356 -30.21 0.92 -24.19
C GLN A 356 -31.03 -0.37 -24.31
N HIS A 357 -32.36 -0.28 -24.33
CA HIS A 357 -33.28 -1.43 -24.32
C HIS A 357 -34.40 -1.28 -25.36
N ASP A 358 -34.19 -0.48 -26.42
CA ASP A 358 -35.21 -0.10 -27.41
C ASP A 358 -35.83 -1.30 -28.18
N GLY A 359 -35.21 -2.49 -28.10
CA GLY A 359 -35.70 -3.76 -28.65
C GLY A 359 -35.92 -4.89 -27.62
N CYS A 360 -35.89 -4.61 -26.33
CA CYS A 360 -36.14 -5.61 -25.29
C CYS A 360 -37.63 -5.89 -25.10
N SER A 361 -37.97 -7.14 -24.81
CA SER A 361 -39.36 -7.61 -24.65
C SER A 361 -40.13 -6.91 -23.51
N ARG A 362 -39.42 -6.35 -22.52
CA ARG A 362 -40.00 -5.49 -21.48
C ARG A 362 -39.85 -4.02 -21.88
N LYS A 363 -40.95 -3.39 -22.27
CA LYS A 363 -41.00 -1.93 -22.42
C LYS A 363 -40.82 -1.29 -21.04
N GLN A 364 -39.90 -0.33 -20.92
CA GLN A 364 -39.62 0.46 -19.70
C GLN A 364 -40.79 1.36 -19.24
N THR A 365 -41.99 1.19 -19.79
CA THR A 365 -43.16 2.03 -19.55
C THR A 365 -44.04 1.53 -18.40
N SER A 366 -43.60 0.53 -17.62
CA SER A 366 -44.37 0.03 -16.49
C SER A 366 -44.41 1.04 -15.34
N THR A 367 -45.60 1.31 -14.81
CA THR A 367 -45.79 2.00 -13.53
C THR A 367 -45.81 0.98 -12.40
N ILE A 368 -45.36 1.39 -11.21
CA ILE A 368 -45.45 0.56 -10.01
C ILE A 368 -46.94 0.46 -9.63
N GLN A 369 -47.48 -0.75 -9.73
CA GLN A 369 -48.89 -1.02 -9.45
C GLN A 369 -49.19 -0.97 -7.94
N GLU A 370 -48.23 -1.38 -7.14
CA GLU A 370 -48.31 -1.34 -5.68
C GLU A 370 -48.03 0.06 -5.13
N ALA A 371 -48.76 0.45 -4.09
CA ALA A 371 -48.51 1.71 -3.42
C ALA A 371 -47.17 1.66 -2.68
N VAL A 372 -46.30 2.63 -2.92
CA VAL A 372 -45.00 2.74 -2.24
C VAL A 372 -45.06 3.74 -1.10
N LYS A 373 -44.30 3.48 -0.03
CA LYS A 373 -44.17 4.37 1.12
C LYS A 373 -43.13 5.46 0.85
N LEU A 374 -43.56 6.72 0.84
CA LEU A 374 -42.69 7.90 0.68
C LEU A 374 -42.68 8.76 1.95
N CYS A 375 -41.57 9.46 2.22
CA CYS A 375 -41.59 10.52 3.24
C CYS A 375 -42.39 11.73 2.73
N ARG A 376 -42.97 12.53 3.65
CA ARG A 376 -43.75 13.74 3.31
C ARG A 376 -43.07 14.66 2.27
N GLY A 377 -41.75 14.82 2.38
CA GLY A 377 -40.98 15.63 1.44
C GLY A 377 -40.97 15.05 0.02
N CYS A 378 -40.84 13.72 -0.13
CA CYS A 378 -40.88 13.07 -1.44
C CYS A 378 -42.30 12.94 -1.99
N ALA A 379 -43.30 12.78 -1.13
CA ALA A 379 -44.70 12.63 -1.54
C ALA A 379 -45.28 13.89 -2.21
N LYS A 380 -44.75 15.08 -1.87
CA LYS A 380 -45.11 16.36 -2.51
C LYS A 380 -44.51 16.58 -3.91
N LEU A 381 -43.62 15.69 -4.35
CA LEU A 381 -42.94 15.82 -5.64
C LEU A 381 -43.75 15.17 -6.76
N THR A 382 -43.49 15.59 -8.00
CA THR A 382 -44.07 14.93 -9.17
C THR A 382 -43.52 13.51 -9.33
N PRO A 383 -44.30 12.55 -9.88
CA PRO A 383 -43.85 11.16 -10.07
C PRO A 383 -42.51 11.04 -10.80
N ASP A 384 -42.25 11.90 -11.79
CA ASP A 384 -40.97 11.94 -12.51
C ASP A 384 -39.80 12.38 -11.65
N LYS A 385 -39.98 13.37 -10.76
CA LYS A 385 -38.96 13.78 -9.81
C LYS A 385 -38.69 12.70 -8.77
N ILE A 386 -39.73 11.99 -8.33
CA ILE A 386 -39.59 10.86 -7.41
C ILE A 386 -38.76 9.74 -8.06
N ARG A 387 -39.07 9.40 -9.31
CA ARG A 387 -38.27 8.46 -10.12
C ARG A 387 -36.82 8.92 -10.25
N GLY A 388 -36.58 10.19 -10.59
CA GLY A 388 -35.23 10.74 -10.76
C GLY A 388 -34.37 10.63 -9.50
N ILE A 389 -34.94 10.91 -8.32
CA ILE A 389 -34.24 10.74 -7.03
C ILE A 389 -33.83 9.29 -6.81
N ARG A 390 -34.72 8.34 -7.13
CA ARG A 390 -34.45 6.91 -7.01
C ARG A 390 -33.35 6.46 -7.98
N GLU A 391 -33.42 6.89 -9.24
CA GLU A 391 -32.43 6.57 -10.28
C GLU A 391 -31.02 7.10 -9.91
N ASP A 392 -30.89 8.34 -9.45
CA ASP A 392 -29.61 8.92 -9.02
C ASP A 392 -28.98 8.12 -7.86
N ARG A 393 -29.81 7.73 -6.89
CA ARG A 393 -29.36 6.91 -5.77
C ARG A 393 -28.91 5.52 -6.23
N GLU A 394 -29.70 4.85 -7.07
CA GLU A 394 -29.38 3.54 -7.63
C GLU A 394 -28.06 3.58 -8.41
N GLN A 395 -27.84 4.62 -9.21
CA GLN A 395 -26.60 4.84 -9.94
C GLN A 395 -25.40 5.03 -9.00
N LYS A 396 -25.54 5.81 -7.93
CA LYS A 396 -24.49 5.98 -6.90
C LYS A 396 -24.18 4.67 -6.17
N LEU A 397 -25.19 3.88 -5.84
CA LEU A 397 -25.01 2.58 -5.19
C LEU A 397 -24.32 1.58 -6.12
N LEU A 398 -24.72 1.56 -7.40
CA LEU A 398 -24.09 0.73 -8.42
C LEU A 398 -22.62 1.12 -8.59
N ALA A 399 -22.30 2.41 -8.74
CA ALA A 399 -20.92 2.89 -8.84
C ALA A 399 -20.05 2.40 -7.68
N LYS A 400 -20.54 2.48 -6.43
CA LYS A 400 -19.84 1.93 -5.24
C LYS A 400 -19.64 0.41 -5.31
N THR A 401 -20.60 -0.32 -5.89
CA THR A 401 -20.56 -1.78 -6.01
C THR A 401 -19.61 -2.23 -7.13
N LEU A 402 -19.62 -1.54 -8.27
CA LEU A 402 -18.74 -1.80 -9.43
C LEU A 402 -17.26 -1.57 -9.13
N VAL A 403 -16.96 -0.77 -8.09
CA VAL A 403 -15.63 -0.58 -7.50
C VAL A 403 -15.13 -1.84 -6.77
N ARG A 404 -15.96 -2.84 -6.50
CA ARG A 404 -15.50 -4.13 -5.94
C ARG A 404 -15.12 -5.09 -7.08
N ARG A 405 -14.47 -6.22 -6.76
CA ARG A 405 -14.11 -7.24 -7.78
C ARG A 405 -15.40 -7.91 -8.26
N LEU A 406 -15.90 -7.50 -9.43
CA LEU A 406 -17.00 -8.19 -10.12
C LEU A 406 -16.53 -9.56 -10.61
N LEU A 407 -17.40 -10.55 -10.60
CA LEU A 407 -17.16 -11.85 -11.21
C LEU A 407 -17.79 -11.90 -12.60
N CYS A 408 -17.15 -12.60 -13.53
CA CYS A 408 -17.74 -12.87 -14.84
C CYS A 408 -18.95 -13.80 -14.65
N SER A 409 -20.12 -13.45 -15.19
CA SER A 409 -21.30 -14.32 -15.05
C SER A 409 -21.17 -15.70 -15.70
N MET A 410 -20.26 -15.86 -16.67
CA MET A 410 -20.09 -17.11 -17.42
C MET A 410 -19.02 -18.04 -16.83
N CYS A 411 -17.90 -17.50 -16.36
CA CYS A 411 -16.78 -18.32 -15.86
C CYS A 411 -16.43 -18.05 -14.39
N GLU A 412 -17.19 -17.18 -13.73
CA GLU A 412 -17.05 -16.80 -12.32
C GLU A 412 -15.67 -16.22 -11.93
N LYS A 413 -14.80 -16.00 -12.91
CA LYS A 413 -13.47 -15.43 -12.69
C LYS A 413 -13.59 -13.96 -12.31
N PRO A 414 -12.77 -13.48 -11.35
CA PRO A 414 -12.76 -12.08 -10.97
C PRO A 414 -12.28 -11.18 -12.11
N MET A 415 -13.05 -10.15 -12.41
CA MET A 415 -12.80 -9.17 -13.45
C MET A 415 -12.13 -7.91 -12.87
N PRO A 416 -10.84 -7.69 -13.16
CA PRO A 416 -10.14 -6.50 -12.68
C PRO A 416 -10.77 -5.24 -13.29
N LYS A 417 -10.76 -4.14 -12.53
CA LYS A 417 -11.30 -2.83 -12.98
C LYS A 417 -10.63 -2.29 -14.23
N THR A 418 -9.39 -2.70 -14.46
CA THR A 418 -8.49 -2.15 -15.48
C THR A 418 -8.69 -2.82 -16.83
N LYS A 419 -9.47 -3.90 -16.89
CA LYS A 419 -9.82 -4.58 -18.13
C LYS A 419 -11.24 -4.19 -18.50
N ARG A 420 -11.48 -4.09 -19.82
CA ARG A 420 -12.82 -3.89 -20.38
C ARG A 420 -13.77 -4.96 -19.84
N ARG A 421 -14.92 -4.51 -19.35
CA ARG A 421 -16.03 -5.35 -18.88
C ARG A 421 -17.11 -5.24 -19.95
N TRP A 422 -17.58 -6.37 -20.44
CA TRP A 422 -18.65 -6.40 -21.43
C TRP A 422 -19.96 -6.60 -20.69
N TRP A 423 -20.89 -5.67 -20.85
CA TRP A 423 -22.19 -5.71 -20.20
C TRP A 423 -23.23 -6.20 -21.18
N ILE A 424 -23.93 -7.26 -20.81
CA ILE A 424 -24.95 -7.89 -21.63
C ILE A 424 -26.29 -7.72 -20.93
N CYS A 425 -27.29 -7.26 -21.67
CA CYS A 425 -28.67 -7.29 -21.24
C CYS A 425 -29.20 -8.72 -21.30
N GLY A 426 -29.59 -9.28 -20.16
CA GLY A 426 -30.16 -10.64 -20.09
C GLY A 426 -31.54 -10.77 -20.74
N LEU A 427 -32.29 -9.68 -20.88
CA LEU A 427 -33.61 -9.70 -21.51
C LEU A 427 -33.54 -9.72 -23.04
N GLY A 428 -32.61 -8.95 -23.63
CA GLY A 428 -32.48 -8.82 -25.08
C GLY A 428 -31.31 -9.60 -25.69
N ASN A 429 -30.47 -10.21 -24.86
CA ASN A 429 -29.19 -10.82 -25.24
C ASN A 429 -28.38 -9.94 -26.20
N HIS A 430 -28.21 -8.68 -25.84
CA HIS A 430 -27.40 -7.72 -26.59
C HIS A 430 -26.48 -6.94 -25.65
N GLU A 431 -25.46 -6.32 -26.21
CA GLU A 431 -24.57 -5.42 -25.46
C GLU A 431 -25.34 -4.22 -24.90
N CYS A 432 -24.97 -3.82 -23.69
CA CYS A 432 -25.50 -2.66 -22.99
C CYS A 432 -24.37 -1.65 -22.76
N HIS A 433 -24.56 -0.42 -23.27
CA HIS A 433 -23.57 0.65 -23.19
C HIS A 433 -23.93 1.70 -22.15
N TRP A 434 -24.84 1.40 -21.24
CA TRP A 434 -25.23 2.37 -20.22
C TRP A 434 -24.01 2.88 -19.45
N ALA A 435 -23.83 4.20 -19.40
CA ALA A 435 -22.71 4.85 -18.75
C ALA A 435 -22.56 4.46 -17.27
N GLY A 436 -23.67 4.11 -16.59
CA GLY A 436 -23.64 3.65 -15.19
C GLY A 436 -22.91 2.33 -14.97
N HIS A 437 -22.63 1.57 -16.03
CA HIS A 437 -21.80 0.36 -16.00
C HIS A 437 -20.28 0.65 -15.98
N GLU A 438 -19.89 1.87 -16.36
CA GLU A 438 -18.50 2.32 -16.32
C GLU A 438 -18.22 3.06 -15.00
N VAL A 439 -17.09 2.76 -14.37
CA VAL A 439 -16.65 3.53 -13.20
C VAL A 439 -15.86 4.71 -13.73
N SER A 440 -16.53 5.82 -14.02
CA SER A 440 -15.87 7.09 -14.31
C SER A 440 -15.11 7.57 -13.07
N TRP A 441 -13.79 7.72 -13.19
CA TRP A 441 -12.94 8.36 -12.18
C TRP A 441 -12.46 9.70 -12.69
#